data_AF-A0A0S8FQ68-F1
#
_entry.id   AF-A0A0S8FQ68-F1
#
_cell.length_a   1.000
_cell.length_b   1.000
_cell.length_c   1.000
_cell.angle_alpha   90.00
_cell.angle_beta   90.00
_cell.angle_gamma   90.00
#
_symmetry.space_group_name_H-M   'P 1'
#
loop_
_entity.id
_entity.type
_entity.pdbx_description
1 polymer ?
#
loop_
_entity_poly.entity_id
_entity_poly.type
_entity_poly.pdbx_seq_one_letter_code
_entity_poly.pdbx_strand_id
1 'polypeptide(L)'
;MKSNWKRLLWVLFVCLYATLFFYNCLKPFGDWLVPYIFTMTLIVWLAYEYYNRNLFFQSGSIPDVLYFWLARALFALFFYSALVIGIATIIWWQKNQIGLYPFINILGLGILICSVYLRRTAIKTKTADRTAIKSFYLSVILLIVSLALGYGSIFLVAYVVVIGIPLAFWNYSVETNTLNSFMAYVQKQIPEGTKQIDNEKLWAKYLDKRIKKSGKK
;
A
#
# COMPACT_ATOMS: atom_id res chain seq x y z
N MET A 1 -21.73 -9.90 5.89
CA MET A 1 -20.33 -10.18 6.32
C MET A 1 -20.37 -11.18 7.46
N LYS A 2 -19.81 -12.39 7.32
CA LYS A 2 -19.59 -13.27 8.49
C LYS A 2 -18.55 -12.58 9.37
N SER A 3 -18.96 -12.07 10.54
CA SER A 3 -18.05 -11.42 11.49
C SER A 3 -16.92 -12.39 11.84
N ASN A 4 -15.68 -12.00 11.55
CA ASN A 4 -14.51 -12.84 11.80
C ASN A 4 -13.91 -12.43 13.15
N TRP A 5 -14.59 -12.80 14.23
CA TRP A 5 -14.27 -12.43 15.61
C TRP A 5 -12.79 -12.61 15.99
N LYS A 6 -12.15 -13.69 15.49
CA LYS A 6 -10.72 -13.94 15.71
C LYS A 6 -9.83 -12.81 15.17
N ARG A 7 -10.14 -12.29 13.98
CA ARG A 7 -9.40 -11.18 13.37
C ARG A 7 -9.68 -9.86 14.08
N LEU A 8 -10.93 -9.65 14.50
CA LEU A 8 -11.29 -8.45 15.26
C LEU A 8 -10.52 -8.40 16.58
N LEU A 9 -10.50 -9.50 17.34
CA LEU A 9 -9.77 -9.59 18.59
C LEU A 9 -8.27 -9.36 18.39
N TRP A 10 -7.69 -9.94 17.33
CA TRP A 10 -6.30 -9.68 16.95
C TRP A 10 -6.04 -8.20 16.65
N VAL A 11 -6.90 -7.55 15.87
CA VAL A 11 -6.79 -6.12 15.54
C VAL A 11 -6.86 -5.26 16.78
N LEU A 12 -7.82 -5.52 17.68
CA LEU A 12 -7.94 -4.79 18.94
C LEU A 12 -6.68 -4.96 19.80
N PHE A 13 -6.17 -6.19 19.92
CA PHE A 13 -4.93 -6.48 20.65
C PHE A 13 -3.74 -5.71 20.06
N VAL A 14 -3.54 -5.77 18.74
CA VAL A 14 -2.43 -5.07 18.06
C VAL A 14 -2.54 -3.55 18.24
N CYS A 15 -3.74 -2.98 18.10
CA CYS A 15 -3.93 -1.54 18.29
C CYS A 15 -3.66 -1.11 19.73
N LEU A 16 -4.13 -1.87 20.73
CA LEU A 16 -3.87 -1.58 22.15
C LEU A 16 -2.37 -1.67 22.47
N TYR A 17 -1.72 -2.74 22.02
CA TYR A 17 -0.28 -2.91 22.19
C TYR A 17 0.51 -1.78 21.53
N ALA A 18 0.20 -1.46 20.27
CA ALA A 18 0.86 -0.38 19.54
C ALA A 18 0.67 0.98 20.22
N THR A 19 -0.54 1.27 20.72
CA THR A 19 -0.84 2.49 21.47
C THR A 19 0.10 2.64 22.65
N LEU A 20 0.19 1.61 23.50
CA LEU A 20 1.07 1.61 24.68
C LEU A 20 2.55 1.67 24.30
N PHE A 21 2.96 0.89 23.31
CA PHE A 21 4.36 0.84 22.86
C PHE A 21 4.81 2.20 22.31
N PHE A 22 4.10 2.76 21.33
CA PHE A 22 4.49 4.02 20.70
C PHE A 22 4.31 5.22 21.61
N TYR A 23 3.31 5.21 22.50
CA TYR A 23 3.17 6.26 23.51
C TYR A 23 4.39 6.30 24.43
N ASN A 24 4.78 5.17 25.01
CA ASN A 24 5.95 5.13 25.90
C ASN A 24 7.27 5.37 25.16
N CYS A 25 7.37 4.92 23.90
CA CYS A 25 8.55 5.08 23.07
C CYS A 25 8.77 6.53 22.63
N LEU A 26 7.70 7.25 22.24
CA LEU A 26 7.82 8.60 21.66
C LEU A 26 7.66 9.72 22.69
N LYS A 27 6.85 9.54 23.75
CA LYS A 27 6.57 10.57 24.77
C LYS A 27 7.80 11.26 25.38
N PRO A 28 8.93 10.57 25.63
CA PRO A 28 10.11 11.22 26.21
C PRO A 28 10.76 12.28 25.32
N PHE A 29 10.45 12.32 24.02
CA PHE A 29 11.09 13.18 23.04
C PHE A 29 10.25 14.42 22.75
N GLY A 30 10.89 15.52 22.34
CA GLY A 30 10.17 16.73 21.89
C GLY A 30 9.31 16.45 20.65
N ASP A 31 8.24 17.22 20.47
CA ASP A 31 7.44 17.23 19.24
C ASP A 31 6.85 15.85 18.84
N TRP A 32 6.65 14.99 19.84
CA TRP A 32 6.26 13.59 19.66
C TRP A 32 4.78 13.38 19.31
N LEU A 33 3.91 14.31 19.70
CA LEU A 33 2.46 14.09 19.69
C LEU A 33 1.91 13.91 18.26
N VAL A 34 2.31 14.77 17.32
CA VAL A 34 1.81 14.67 15.93
C VAL A 34 2.37 13.41 15.22
N PRO A 35 3.68 13.09 15.29
CA PRO A 35 4.20 11.81 14.82
C PRO A 35 3.53 10.59 15.45
N TYR A 36 3.17 10.67 16.74
CA TYR A 36 2.41 9.62 17.42
C TYR A 36 1.02 9.44 16.83
N ILE A 37 0.25 10.53 16.66
CA ILE A 37 -1.08 10.50 16.02
C ILE A 37 -0.98 9.94 14.59
N PHE A 38 0.03 10.38 13.83
CA PHE A 38 0.32 9.85 12.50
C PHE A 38 0.56 8.34 12.52
N THR A 39 1.44 7.88 13.41
CA THR A 39 1.78 6.45 13.55
C THR A 39 0.55 5.63 13.93
N MET A 40 -0.26 6.10 14.87
CA MET A 40 -1.48 5.42 15.29
C MET A 40 -2.52 5.38 14.17
N THR A 41 -2.67 6.47 13.41
CA THR A 41 -3.57 6.52 12.25
C THR A 41 -3.15 5.48 11.20
N LEU A 42 -1.85 5.40 10.90
CA LEU A 42 -1.29 4.43 9.97
C LEU A 42 -1.56 2.98 10.44
N ILE A 43 -1.32 2.69 11.72
CA ILE A 43 -1.51 1.35 12.30
C ILE A 43 -2.99 0.95 12.29
N VAL A 44 -3.88 1.85 12.70
CA VAL A 44 -5.33 1.60 12.68
C VAL A 44 -5.81 1.28 11.26
N TRP A 45 -5.33 2.03 10.27
CA TRP A 45 -5.66 1.75 8.88
C TRP A 45 -5.10 0.40 8.41
N LEU A 46 -3.83 0.06 8.69
CA LEU A 46 -3.26 -1.25 8.36
C LEU A 46 -4.04 -2.40 9.02
N ALA A 47 -4.47 -2.21 10.27
CA ALA A 47 -5.28 -3.17 11.00
C ALA A 47 -6.70 -3.32 10.38
N TYR A 48 -7.28 -2.23 9.89
CA TYR A 48 -8.52 -2.25 9.12
C TYR A 48 -8.37 -3.03 7.80
N GLU A 49 -7.28 -2.82 7.05
CA GLU A 49 -6.99 -3.58 5.83
C GLU A 49 -6.85 -5.09 6.13
N TYR A 50 -6.15 -5.45 7.21
CA TYR A 50 -6.02 -6.83 7.67
C TYR A 50 -7.37 -7.47 8.02
N TYR A 51 -8.24 -6.73 8.74
CA TYR A 51 -9.58 -7.20 9.09
C TYR A 51 -10.41 -7.53 7.84
N ASN A 52 -10.35 -6.66 6.83
CA ASN A 52 -11.09 -6.83 5.57
C ASN A 52 -10.44 -7.81 4.58
N ARG A 53 -9.32 -8.44 4.95
CA ARG A 53 -8.54 -9.34 4.08
C ARG A 53 -7.93 -8.65 2.85
N ASN A 54 -7.84 -7.34 2.86
CA ASN A 54 -7.24 -6.53 1.79
C ASN A 54 -5.82 -6.13 2.19
N LEU A 55 -4.99 -7.12 2.53
CA LEU A 55 -3.63 -6.87 3.01
C LEU A 55 -2.90 -5.90 2.07
N PHE A 56 -2.34 -4.82 2.61
CA PHE A 56 -1.81 -3.71 1.82
C PHE A 56 -0.83 -4.13 0.71
N PHE A 57 0.04 -5.10 1.01
CA PHE A 57 1.02 -5.65 0.05
C PHE A 57 0.46 -6.75 -0.85
N GLN A 58 -0.77 -7.21 -0.59
CA GLN A 58 -1.45 -8.26 -1.35
C GLN A 58 -2.66 -7.75 -2.15
N SER A 59 -3.18 -6.57 -1.84
CA SER A 59 -4.27 -5.99 -2.60
C SER A 59 -3.71 -5.24 -3.82
N GLY A 60 -4.32 -5.43 -4.97
CA GLY A 60 -4.18 -4.57 -6.14
C GLY A 60 -5.18 -4.99 -7.21
N SER A 61 -5.09 -4.40 -8.41
CA SER A 61 -6.16 -4.59 -9.41
C SER A 61 -6.06 -5.90 -10.19
N ILE A 62 -4.98 -6.66 -10.03
CA ILE A 62 -4.71 -7.90 -10.77
C ILE A 62 -4.85 -9.12 -9.82
N PRO A 63 -5.18 -10.33 -10.30
CA PRO A 63 -5.17 -11.50 -9.44
C PRO A 63 -3.80 -11.75 -8.80
N ASP A 64 -3.79 -12.07 -7.50
CA ASP A 64 -2.58 -12.27 -6.69
C ASP A 64 -1.55 -13.22 -7.31
N VAL A 65 -2.01 -14.27 -7.97
CA VAL A 65 -1.15 -15.30 -8.58
C VAL A 65 -0.32 -14.76 -9.75
N LEU A 66 -0.71 -13.63 -10.34
CA LEU A 66 0.00 -12.99 -11.44
C LEU A 66 0.91 -11.84 -10.99
N TYR A 67 0.88 -11.49 -9.70
CA TYR A 67 1.77 -10.49 -9.17
C TYR A 67 3.21 -10.97 -9.10
N PHE A 68 4.14 -10.08 -9.43
CA PHE A 68 5.55 -10.35 -9.29
C PHE A 68 5.96 -10.26 -7.81
N TRP A 69 6.23 -11.43 -7.20
CA TRP A 69 6.54 -11.54 -5.77
C TRP A 69 7.68 -10.62 -5.33
N LEU A 70 8.75 -10.52 -6.12
CA LEU A 70 9.93 -9.71 -5.79
C LEU A 70 9.58 -8.23 -5.64
N ALA A 71 8.69 -7.70 -6.49
CA ALA A 71 8.29 -6.29 -6.41
C ALA A 71 7.50 -5.99 -5.13
N ARG A 72 6.68 -6.95 -4.67
CA ARG A 72 5.97 -6.87 -3.36
C ARG A 72 6.94 -6.95 -2.19
N ALA A 73 7.87 -7.90 -2.23
CA ALA A 73 8.86 -8.08 -1.16
C ALA A 73 9.72 -6.82 -0.98
N LEU A 74 10.20 -6.24 -2.09
CA LEU A 74 10.96 -5.00 -2.08
C LEU A 74 10.11 -3.82 -1.58
N PHE A 75 8.85 -3.73 -1.97
CA PHE A 75 7.98 -2.65 -1.52
C PHE A 75 7.63 -2.77 -0.03
N ALA A 76 7.45 -4.00 0.47
CA ALA A 76 7.28 -4.25 1.90
C ALA A 76 8.54 -3.89 2.68
N LEU A 77 9.71 -4.30 2.21
CA LEU A 77 10.99 -3.95 2.82
C LEU A 77 11.17 -2.43 2.90
N PHE A 78 10.89 -1.72 1.80
CA PHE A 78 10.89 -0.26 1.77
C PHE A 78 9.92 0.34 2.79
N PHE A 79 8.67 -0.13 2.84
CA PHE A 79 7.66 0.43 3.73
C PHE A 79 8.00 0.23 5.21
N TYR A 80 8.44 -0.97 5.59
CA TYR A 80 8.81 -1.25 6.98
C TYR A 80 10.10 -0.53 7.40
N SER A 81 11.10 -0.46 6.52
CA SER A 81 12.30 0.35 6.79
C SER A 81 11.98 1.84 6.89
N ALA A 82 11.08 2.36 6.06
CA ALA A 82 10.60 3.74 6.14
C ALA A 82 9.95 4.05 7.50
N LEU A 83 9.15 3.12 8.04
CA LEU A 83 8.56 3.24 9.37
C LEU A 83 9.64 3.33 10.46
N VAL A 84 10.62 2.40 10.42
CA VAL A 84 11.73 2.36 11.39
C VAL A 84 12.57 3.64 11.31
N ILE A 85 12.91 4.10 10.10
CA ILE A 85 13.63 5.35 9.85
C ILE A 85 12.84 6.55 10.41
N GLY A 86 11.52 6.57 10.19
CA GLY A 86 10.64 7.62 10.69
C GLY A 86 10.68 7.72 12.21
N ILE A 87 10.49 6.59 12.91
CA ILE A 87 10.58 6.50 14.37
C ILE A 87 11.99 6.89 14.86
N ALA A 88 13.04 6.37 14.22
CA ALA A 88 14.42 6.69 14.55
C ALA A 88 14.72 8.19 14.39
N THR A 89 14.05 8.89 13.46
CA THR A 89 14.19 10.34 13.31
C THR A 89 13.66 11.11 14.51
N ILE A 90 12.64 10.61 15.19
CA ILE A 90 12.10 11.25 16.40
C ILE A 90 12.99 10.95 17.63
N ILE A 91 13.50 9.73 17.72
CA ILE A 91 14.23 9.24 18.90
C ILE A 91 15.72 9.62 18.87
N TRP A 92 16.41 9.29 17.78
CA TRP A 92 17.88 9.36 17.68
C TRP A 92 18.38 10.41 16.69
N TRP A 93 17.66 10.62 15.58
CA TRP A 93 18.10 11.51 14.50
C TRP A 93 17.31 12.81 14.42
N GLN A 94 17.05 13.43 15.58
CA GLN A 94 16.28 14.67 15.68
C GLN A 94 16.85 15.81 14.81
N LYS A 95 18.17 15.83 14.59
CA LYS A 95 18.84 16.79 13.69
C LYS A 95 18.39 16.69 12.22
N ASN A 96 17.88 15.53 11.81
CA ASN A 96 17.37 15.29 10.45
C ASN A 96 15.89 15.66 10.29
N GLN A 97 15.29 16.31 11.30
CA GLN A 97 13.91 16.78 11.22
C GLN A 97 13.79 18.03 10.34
N ILE A 98 12.67 18.14 9.65
CA ILE A 98 12.30 19.34 8.88
C ILE A 98 11.87 20.41 9.89
N GLY A 99 12.52 21.58 9.86
CA GLY A 99 12.35 22.66 10.85
C GLY A 99 11.01 23.41 10.84
N LEU A 100 9.92 22.79 10.37
CA LEU A 100 8.58 23.36 10.25
C LEU A 100 7.54 22.54 11.05
N TYR A 101 7.93 22.05 12.22
CA TYR A 101 6.99 21.41 13.15
C TYR A 101 5.99 22.44 13.70
N PRO A 102 4.69 22.11 13.88
CA PRO A 102 4.02 20.84 13.55
C PRO A 102 3.45 20.79 12.12
N PHE A 103 3.61 21.85 11.33
CA PHE A 103 2.92 22.03 10.05
C PHE A 103 3.19 20.89 9.05
N ILE A 104 4.46 20.47 8.90
CA ILE A 104 4.82 19.40 7.97
C ILE A 104 4.23 18.05 8.38
N ASN A 105 4.18 17.75 9.67
CA ASN A 105 3.60 16.51 10.18
C ASN A 105 2.08 16.49 10.00
N ILE A 106 1.40 17.64 10.20
CA ILE A 106 -0.04 17.80 9.94
C ILE A 106 -0.33 17.61 8.45
N LEU A 107 0.49 18.19 7.57
CA LEU A 107 0.39 17.98 6.13
C LEU A 107 0.56 16.49 5.78
N GLY A 108 1.55 15.83 6.37
CA GLY A 108 1.74 14.38 6.23
C GLY A 108 0.51 13.58 6.66
N LEU A 109 -0.10 13.91 7.79
CA LEU A 109 -1.34 13.27 8.26
C LEU A 109 -2.51 13.49 7.28
N GLY A 110 -2.67 14.70 6.75
CA GLY A 110 -3.68 15.00 5.73
C GLY A 110 -3.48 14.16 4.47
N ILE A 111 -2.24 14.03 4.00
CA ILE A 111 -1.88 13.20 2.84
C ILE A 111 -2.14 11.71 3.13
N LEU A 112 -1.86 11.23 4.35
CA LEU A 112 -2.18 9.86 4.75
C LEU A 112 -3.69 9.59 4.66
N ILE A 113 -4.52 10.47 5.20
CA ILE A 113 -5.99 10.33 5.14
C ILE A 113 -6.46 10.32 3.68
N CYS A 114 -5.94 11.21 2.85
CA CYS A 114 -6.24 11.26 1.41
C CYS A 114 -5.83 9.96 0.69
N SER A 115 -4.63 9.46 0.97
CA SER A 115 -4.12 8.18 0.45
C SER A 115 -5.05 7.03 0.81
N VAL A 116 -5.42 6.89 2.08
CA VAL A 116 -6.33 5.84 2.56
C VAL A 116 -7.69 5.93 1.85
N TYR A 117 -8.23 7.14 1.70
CA TYR A 117 -9.49 7.34 0.99
C TYR A 117 -9.41 6.87 -0.47
N LEU A 118 -8.40 7.33 -1.23
CA LEU A 118 -8.18 6.96 -2.62
C LEU A 118 -7.94 5.46 -2.80
N ARG A 119 -7.23 4.84 -1.86
CA ARG A 119 -7.01 3.40 -1.89
C ARG A 119 -8.31 2.63 -1.74
N ARG A 120 -9.15 3.02 -0.76
CA ARG A 120 -10.42 2.33 -0.50
C ARG A 120 -11.39 2.48 -1.67
N THR A 121 -11.37 3.60 -2.39
CA THR A 121 -12.18 3.74 -3.60
C THR A 121 -11.65 2.86 -4.74
N ALA A 122 -10.32 2.79 -4.93
CA ALA A 122 -9.71 1.94 -5.95
C ALA A 122 -9.97 0.45 -5.73
N ILE A 123 -9.91 -0.04 -4.48
CA ILE A 123 -10.15 -1.47 -4.16
C ILE A 123 -11.62 -1.87 -4.35
N LYS A 124 -12.58 -0.93 -4.21
CA LYS A 124 -14.00 -1.22 -4.43
C LYS A 124 -14.34 -1.44 -5.91
N THR A 125 -13.50 -0.96 -6.82
CA THR A 125 -13.71 -1.13 -8.26
C THR A 125 -13.47 -2.58 -8.65
N LYS A 126 -14.55 -3.31 -8.99
CA LYS A 126 -14.50 -4.74 -9.32
C LYS A 126 -13.80 -5.04 -10.66
N THR A 127 -13.72 -4.07 -11.56
CA THR A 127 -13.10 -4.25 -12.87
C THR A 127 -11.68 -3.73 -12.87
N ALA A 128 -10.73 -4.61 -13.18
CA ALA A 128 -9.35 -4.26 -13.43
C ALA A 128 -9.25 -3.39 -14.69
N ASP A 129 -9.18 -2.08 -14.51
CA ASP A 129 -8.98 -1.10 -15.58
C ASP A 129 -7.73 -0.25 -15.29
N ARG A 130 -7.15 0.34 -16.34
CA ARG A 130 -6.03 1.29 -16.25
C ARG A 130 -6.33 2.44 -15.29
N THR A 131 -7.57 2.90 -15.23
CA THR A 131 -7.98 3.97 -14.31
C THR A 131 -7.89 3.51 -12.85
N ALA A 132 -8.35 2.30 -12.55
CA ALA A 132 -8.27 1.72 -11.21
C ALA A 132 -6.82 1.50 -10.78
N ILE A 133 -5.96 0.99 -11.66
CA ILE A 133 -4.52 0.82 -11.41
C ILE A 133 -3.87 2.18 -11.13
N LYS A 134 -4.12 3.20 -11.96
CA LYS A 134 -3.58 4.55 -11.74
C LYS A 134 -3.98 5.12 -10.38
N SER A 135 -5.27 5.06 -10.03
CA SER A 135 -5.77 5.53 -8.73
C SER A 135 -5.15 4.76 -7.56
N PHE A 136 -4.98 3.44 -7.71
CA PHE A 136 -4.30 2.62 -6.71
C PHE A 136 -2.85 3.07 -6.50
N TYR A 137 -2.06 3.23 -7.56
CA TYR A 137 -0.66 3.65 -7.43
C TYR A 137 -0.50 5.11 -7.01
N LEU A 138 -1.42 5.99 -7.38
CA LEU A 138 -1.48 7.33 -6.83
C LEU A 138 -1.67 7.29 -5.31
N SER A 139 -2.57 6.44 -4.81
CA SER A 139 -2.74 6.26 -3.36
C SER A 139 -1.46 5.75 -2.69
N VAL A 140 -0.71 4.86 -3.34
CA VAL A 140 0.57 4.34 -2.85
C VAL A 140 1.64 5.42 -2.81
N ILE A 141 1.76 6.25 -3.84
CA ILE A 141 2.71 7.38 -3.87
C ILE A 141 2.38 8.37 -2.74
N LEU A 142 1.10 8.73 -2.60
CA LEU A 142 0.66 9.60 -1.50
C LEU A 142 0.97 8.98 -0.14
N LEU A 143 0.81 7.66 0.02
CA LEU A 143 1.14 6.98 1.27
C LEU A 143 2.63 7.13 1.61
N ILE A 144 3.52 6.83 0.67
CA ILE A 144 4.97 6.86 0.94
C ILE A 144 5.47 8.30 1.18
N VAL A 145 4.89 9.29 0.49
CA VAL A 145 5.13 10.72 0.75
C VAL A 145 4.60 11.10 2.14
N SER A 146 3.44 10.59 2.54
CA SER A 146 2.89 10.83 3.87
C SER A 146 3.80 10.31 4.97
N LEU A 147 4.54 9.21 4.77
CA LEU A 147 5.52 8.72 5.75
C LEU A 147 6.66 9.73 5.96
N ALA A 148 7.24 10.24 4.88
CA ALA A 148 8.32 11.22 4.97
C ALA A 148 7.90 12.51 5.69
N LEU A 149 6.73 13.04 5.34
CA LEU A 149 6.21 14.28 5.92
C LEU A 149 5.63 14.06 7.33
N GLY A 150 4.94 12.94 7.56
CA GLY A 150 4.33 12.60 8.84
C GLY A 150 5.35 12.40 9.96
N TYR A 151 6.52 11.85 9.63
CA TYR A 151 7.68 11.80 10.54
C TYR A 151 8.59 13.03 10.44
N GLY A 152 8.33 13.93 9.49
CA GLY A 152 9.10 15.16 9.30
C GLY A 152 10.59 14.91 9.04
N SER A 153 10.96 13.84 8.34
CA SER A 153 12.36 13.38 8.25
C SER A 153 12.97 13.69 6.89
N ILE A 154 14.02 14.52 6.84
CA ILE A 154 14.77 14.86 5.61
C ILE A 154 15.37 13.60 4.99
N PHE A 155 15.95 12.73 5.82
CA PHE A 155 16.51 11.46 5.36
C PHE A 155 15.42 10.56 4.76
N LEU A 156 14.25 10.50 5.38
CA LEU A 156 13.12 9.74 4.85
C LEU A 156 12.57 10.34 3.55
N VAL A 157 12.57 11.67 3.38
CA VAL A 157 12.25 12.32 2.11
C VAL A 157 13.19 11.82 1.01
N ALA A 158 14.50 11.85 1.24
CA ALA A 158 15.48 11.34 0.27
C ALA A 158 15.24 9.84 -0.01
N TYR A 159 14.99 9.04 1.02
CA TYR A 159 14.70 7.61 0.88
C TYR A 159 13.44 7.33 0.04
N VAL A 160 12.37 8.10 0.24
CA VAL A 160 11.14 8.03 -0.56
C VAL A 160 11.39 8.44 -2.00
N VAL A 161 12.14 9.51 -2.24
CA VAL A 161 12.41 10.01 -3.61
C VAL A 161 13.30 9.04 -4.40
N VAL A 162 14.37 8.53 -3.77
CA VAL A 162 15.37 7.70 -4.45
C VAL A 162 14.92 6.25 -4.61
N ILE A 163 14.19 5.69 -3.62
CA ILE A 163 13.81 4.28 -3.62
C ILE A 163 12.29 4.13 -3.75
N GLY A 164 11.52 4.81 -2.89
CA GLY A 164 10.07 4.62 -2.80
C GLY A 164 9.32 4.92 -4.10
N ILE A 165 9.53 6.10 -4.68
CA ILE A 165 8.85 6.55 -5.90
C ILE A 165 9.23 5.66 -7.10
N PRO A 166 10.52 5.40 -7.40
CA PRO A 166 10.91 4.48 -8.47
C PRO A 166 10.32 3.08 -8.29
N LEU A 167 10.28 2.56 -7.06
CA LEU A 167 9.71 1.26 -6.76
C LEU A 167 8.19 1.23 -6.97
N ALA A 168 7.47 2.30 -6.62
CA ALA A 168 6.04 2.43 -6.91
C ALA A 168 5.78 2.48 -8.43
N PHE A 169 6.59 3.22 -9.19
CA PHE A 169 6.49 3.26 -10.65
C PHE A 169 6.81 1.92 -11.32
N TRP A 170 7.81 1.20 -10.83
CA TRP A 170 8.14 -0.12 -11.34
C TRP A 170 7.00 -1.11 -11.11
N ASN A 171 6.43 -1.12 -9.90
CA ASN A 171 5.25 -1.93 -9.58
C ASN A 171 4.05 -1.58 -10.50
N TYR A 172 3.80 -0.28 -10.73
CA TYR A 172 2.78 0.20 -11.68
C TYR A 172 3.04 -0.32 -13.11
N SER A 173 4.27 -0.27 -13.58
CA SER A 173 4.65 -0.76 -14.91
C SER A 173 4.42 -2.27 -15.04
N VAL A 174 4.80 -3.06 -14.03
CA VAL A 174 4.60 -4.51 -14.00
C VAL A 174 3.10 -4.85 -14.07
N GLU A 175 2.26 -4.18 -13.30
CA GLU A 175 0.81 -4.39 -13.33
C GLU A 175 0.20 -4.00 -14.68
N THR A 176 0.51 -2.81 -15.19
CA THR A 176 -0.05 -2.34 -16.47
C THR A 176 0.36 -3.24 -17.63
N ASN A 177 1.61 -3.73 -17.66
CA ASN A 177 2.05 -4.71 -18.65
C ASN A 177 1.30 -6.05 -18.54
N THR A 178 0.98 -6.47 -17.32
CA THR A 178 0.20 -7.68 -17.07
C THR A 178 -1.25 -7.51 -17.53
N LEU A 179 -1.85 -6.35 -17.26
CA LEU A 179 -3.19 -6.00 -17.77
C LEU A 179 -3.21 -5.95 -19.30
N ASN A 180 -2.23 -5.31 -19.93
CA ASN A 180 -2.14 -5.25 -21.40
C ASN A 180 -2.01 -6.65 -22.02
N SER A 181 -1.20 -7.53 -21.40
CA SER A 181 -1.07 -8.93 -21.82
C SER A 181 -2.39 -9.70 -21.71
N PHE A 182 -3.16 -9.43 -20.65
CA PHE A 182 -4.50 -9.99 -20.48
C PHE A 182 -5.48 -9.47 -21.53
N MET A 183 -5.55 -8.16 -21.76
CA MET A 183 -6.42 -7.57 -22.78
C MET A 183 -6.12 -8.11 -24.19
N ALA A 184 -4.85 -8.30 -24.54
CA ALA A 184 -4.46 -8.92 -25.80
C ALA A 184 -4.88 -10.41 -25.89
N TYR A 185 -4.89 -11.14 -24.77
CA TYR A 185 -5.41 -12.51 -24.71
C TYR A 185 -6.94 -12.54 -24.89
N VAL A 186 -7.64 -11.63 -24.22
CA VAL A 186 -9.09 -11.46 -24.31
C VAL A 186 -9.50 -11.15 -25.75
N GLN A 187 -8.84 -10.20 -26.42
CA GLN A 187 -9.12 -9.85 -27.82
C GLN A 187 -8.93 -11.03 -28.80
N LYS A 188 -8.00 -11.97 -28.51
CA LYS A 188 -7.80 -13.18 -29.33
C LYS A 188 -8.86 -14.27 -29.10
N GLN A 189 -9.61 -14.20 -28.00
CA GLN A 189 -10.58 -15.23 -27.60
C GLN A 189 -12.02 -14.86 -27.92
N ILE A 190 -12.29 -13.60 -28.27
CA ILE A 190 -13.63 -13.10 -28.54
C ILE A 190 -13.79 -12.90 -30.06
N PRO A 191 -14.66 -13.66 -30.74
CA PRO A 191 -15.06 -13.34 -32.10
C PRO A 191 -15.78 -11.98 -32.14
N GLU A 192 -15.54 -11.19 -33.20
CA GLU A 192 -16.23 -9.92 -33.43
C GLU A 192 -17.75 -10.12 -33.33
N GLY A 193 -18.40 -9.43 -32.37
CA GLY A 193 -19.85 -9.44 -32.20
C GLY A 193 -20.41 -10.01 -30.88
N THR A 194 -19.57 -10.56 -29.98
CA THR A 194 -20.08 -11.13 -28.71
C THR A 194 -20.17 -10.09 -27.59
N LYS A 195 -21.38 -9.79 -27.11
CA LYS A 195 -21.68 -8.60 -26.27
C LYS A 195 -21.54 -8.74 -24.76
N GLN A 196 -21.28 -9.93 -24.22
CA GLN A 196 -21.18 -10.06 -22.76
C GLN A 196 -20.16 -11.11 -22.35
N ILE A 197 -19.16 -10.64 -21.62
CA ILE A 197 -18.01 -11.44 -21.24
C ILE A 197 -17.82 -11.28 -19.75
N ASP A 198 -17.89 -12.42 -19.10
CA ASP A 198 -17.52 -12.56 -17.71
C ASP A 198 -15.99 -12.48 -17.58
N ASN A 199 -15.49 -11.28 -17.31
CA ASN A 199 -14.06 -11.00 -17.15
C ASN A 199 -13.41 -11.88 -16.06
N GLU A 200 -14.16 -12.30 -15.03
CA GLU A 200 -13.64 -13.19 -13.99
C GLU A 200 -13.33 -14.58 -14.54
N LYS A 201 -14.23 -15.13 -15.38
CA LYS A 201 -13.99 -16.42 -16.06
C LYS A 201 -12.83 -16.37 -17.04
N LEU A 202 -12.63 -15.25 -17.74
CA LEU A 202 -11.49 -15.07 -18.64
C LEU A 202 -10.16 -14.94 -17.89
N TRP A 203 -10.16 -14.25 -16.74
CA TRP A 203 -9.00 -14.22 -15.85
C TRP A 203 -8.61 -15.62 -15.38
N ALA A 204 -9.58 -16.44 -14.96
CA ALA A 204 -9.33 -17.83 -14.56
C ALA A 204 -8.73 -18.67 -15.71
N LYS A 205 -9.24 -18.53 -16.94
CA LYS A 205 -8.67 -19.22 -18.12
C LYS A 205 -7.26 -18.74 -18.47
N TYR A 206 -7.00 -17.44 -18.37
CA TYR A 206 -5.67 -16.87 -18.61
C TYR A 206 -4.65 -17.35 -17.57
N LEU A 207 -5.07 -17.42 -16.29
CA LEU A 207 -4.28 -17.97 -15.19
C LEU A 207 -3.89 -19.43 -15.45
N ASP A 208 -4.85 -20.29 -15.77
CA ASP A 208 -4.59 -21.71 -16.04
C ASP A 208 -3.60 -21.89 -17.22
N LYS A 209 -3.74 -21.09 -18.28
CA LYS A 209 -2.79 -21.08 -19.40
C LYS A 209 -1.37 -20.67 -18.98
N ARG A 210 -1.23 -19.65 -18.13
CA ARG A 210 0.09 -19.21 -17.63
C ARG A 210 0.73 -20.26 -16.72
N ILE A 211 -0.04 -20.84 -15.80
CA ILE A 211 0.45 -21.87 -14.87
C ILE A 211 0.92 -23.11 -15.65
N LYS A 212 0.14 -23.57 -16.64
CA LYS A 212 0.55 -24.69 -17.52
C LYS A 212 1.80 -24.38 -18.33
N LYS A 213 2.07 -23.12 -18.67
CA LYS A 213 3.28 -22.70 -19.39
C LYS A 213 4.49 -22.60 -18.46
N SER A 214 4.30 -22.22 -17.18
CA SER A 214 5.39 -22.15 -16.20
C SER A 214 5.75 -23.50 -15.59
N GLY A 215 4.79 -24.41 -15.43
CA GLY A 215 5.03 -25.79 -14.95
C GLY A 215 5.54 -26.78 -16.01
N LYS A 216 5.78 -26.31 -17.24
CA LYS A 216 6.40 -27.07 -18.33
C LYS A 216 7.90 -26.79 -18.48
N LYS A 217 8.54 -26.21 -17.46
CA LYS A 217 9.99 -25.97 -17.41
C LYS A 217 10.61 -26.78 -16.28
#